data_AF-A0A6B2JE47-F1
#
_entry.id   AF-A0A6B2JE47-F1
#
_cell.length_a   1.000
_cell.length_b   1.000
_cell.length_c   1.000
_cell.angle_alpha   90.00
_cell.angle_beta   90.00
_cell.angle_gamma   90.00
#
_symmetry.space_group_name_H-M   'P 1'
#
loop_
_entity.id
_entity.type
_entity.pdbx_description
1 polymer ?
#
loop_
_entity_poly.entity_id
_entity_poly.type
_entity_poly.pdbx_seq_one_letter_code
_entity_poly.pdbx_strand_id
1 'polypeptide(L)'
;MRHLYFNLVSTIMLVLATSSCSTGIPENSKNIKNQVVINQQSQKDTPNDTVPVWFSSGQPNTDQLLYGFGAAKSLEKATQKALADMVQKLQVTVSTTTNFTNVTTNDKVSQKLTQQITTTTTQITIPNYKVINQSELNQIFYVEVQTNKEQTINDLKKLINSNINQAQQLLTTTNNKSSLYRFAIAQQVTKNIQLINSSLRTLIILVPDSNINSQIEILNQIDNELLNLKRGLQIYIDKQNSGFFYNSLEKFLQVNNYTITDKKDLANINITLKLKYYDNKFNSNEYCIETKIELQALDDSSNQLSPKQYTIKVCSKQGRLAAIDKAVEIFYSQLNDAESIY
;
A
#
# COMPACT_ATOMS: atom_id res chain seq x y z
N MET A 1 46.69 -6.69 -47.17
CA MET A 1 46.01 -5.38 -47.11
C MET A 1 45.10 -5.26 -48.32
N ARG A 2 43.79 -5.32 -48.12
CA ARG A 2 42.82 -5.34 -49.22
C ARG A 2 41.63 -4.46 -48.80
N HIS A 3 41.67 -3.21 -49.24
CA HIS A 3 40.51 -2.32 -49.22
C HIS A 3 39.68 -2.57 -50.46
N LEU A 4 38.35 -2.54 -50.33
CA LEU A 4 37.48 -2.06 -51.39
C LEU A 4 36.12 -1.67 -50.80
N TYR A 5 35.74 -0.44 -51.11
CA TYR A 5 34.53 0.27 -50.76
C TYR A 5 33.28 -0.38 -51.40
N PHE A 6 32.15 -0.33 -50.68
CA PHE A 6 30.83 -0.63 -51.23
C PHE A 6 30.05 0.67 -51.46
N ASN A 7 29.59 0.84 -52.69
CA ASN A 7 28.62 1.87 -53.10
C ASN A 7 27.19 1.30 -53.04
N LEU A 8 26.27 2.18 -52.65
CA LEU A 8 24.82 2.08 -52.81
C LEU A 8 24.40 1.76 -54.26
N VAL A 9 23.25 1.08 -54.44
CA VAL A 9 22.06 1.62 -55.13
C VAL A 9 20.87 0.66 -54.94
N SER A 10 19.74 1.23 -54.52
CA SER A 10 18.42 0.62 -54.40
C SER A 10 17.83 0.13 -55.73
N THR A 11 17.01 -0.91 -55.69
CA THR A 11 15.85 -0.99 -56.58
C THR A 11 14.67 -1.66 -55.87
N ILE A 12 13.56 -0.94 -55.92
CA ILE A 12 12.26 -1.20 -55.29
C ILE A 12 11.50 -2.21 -56.15
N MET A 13 10.94 -3.24 -55.53
CA MET A 13 9.87 -4.05 -56.12
C MET A 13 8.66 -3.98 -55.19
N LEU A 14 7.56 -3.45 -55.73
CA LEU A 14 6.28 -3.26 -55.07
C LEU A 14 5.29 -4.25 -55.70
N VAL A 15 4.84 -5.25 -54.95
CA VAL A 15 3.67 -6.07 -55.28
C VAL A 15 2.82 -6.24 -54.03
N LEU A 16 1.55 -5.84 -54.18
CA LEU A 16 0.47 -5.89 -53.21
C LEU A 16 -0.02 -7.33 -53.00
N ALA A 17 -0.31 -7.71 -51.75
CA ALA A 17 -1.51 -8.50 -51.41
C ALA A 17 -1.81 -8.44 -49.91
N THR A 18 -3.10 -8.36 -49.64
CA THR A 18 -3.83 -8.15 -48.39
C THR A 18 -3.67 -9.26 -47.36
N SER A 19 -3.57 -8.91 -46.07
CA SER A 19 -4.28 -9.64 -45.01
C SER A 19 -4.48 -8.76 -43.78
N SER A 20 -5.75 -8.64 -43.40
CA SER A 20 -6.20 -8.06 -42.15
C SER A 20 -5.74 -8.95 -41.00
N CYS A 21 -5.00 -8.39 -40.04
CA CYS A 21 -4.88 -8.98 -38.71
C CYS A 21 -5.03 -7.88 -37.66
N SER A 22 -6.20 -7.96 -37.03
CA SER A 22 -6.54 -7.40 -35.72
C SER A 22 -5.38 -7.57 -34.75
N THR A 23 -4.76 -6.46 -34.34
CA THR A 23 -3.94 -6.42 -33.14
C THR A 23 -4.85 -6.13 -31.96
N GLY A 24 -5.31 -7.20 -31.31
CA GLY A 24 -5.88 -7.13 -29.98
C GLY A 24 -4.84 -6.57 -29.02
N ILE A 25 -5.09 -5.36 -28.53
CA ILE A 25 -4.38 -4.78 -27.40
C ILE A 25 -4.77 -5.61 -26.16
N PRO A 26 -3.83 -6.20 -25.42
CA PRO A 26 -4.14 -6.74 -24.10
C PRO A 26 -4.43 -5.59 -23.13
N GLU A 27 -5.70 -5.36 -22.80
CA GLU A 27 -6.10 -4.60 -21.62
C GLU A 27 -5.52 -5.29 -20.39
N ASN A 28 -4.44 -4.75 -19.82
CA ASN A 28 -3.97 -5.18 -18.51
C ASN A 28 -3.40 -3.99 -17.72
N SER A 29 -4.30 -3.24 -17.08
CA SER A 29 -4.17 -2.78 -15.68
C SER A 29 -5.42 -1.97 -15.32
N LYS A 30 -6.55 -2.65 -15.12
CA LYS A 30 -7.66 -2.04 -14.39
C LYS A 30 -7.28 -2.03 -12.91
N ASN A 31 -6.71 -0.90 -12.49
CA ASN A 31 -6.77 -0.45 -11.11
C ASN A 31 -8.17 -0.77 -10.57
N ILE A 32 -8.26 -1.62 -9.55
CA ILE A 32 -9.51 -1.93 -8.86
C ILE A 32 -9.91 -0.66 -8.10
N LYS A 33 -10.55 0.27 -8.81
CA LYS A 33 -11.38 1.31 -8.21
C LYS A 33 -12.66 0.63 -7.76
N ASN A 34 -12.66 0.12 -6.54
CA ASN A 34 -13.89 -0.26 -5.85
C ASN A 34 -14.64 1.01 -5.45
N GLN A 35 -15.31 1.62 -6.42
CA GLN A 35 -16.31 2.65 -6.20
C GLN A 35 -17.48 2.37 -7.16
N VAL A 36 -18.41 1.54 -6.71
CA VAL A 36 -19.78 1.67 -7.20
C VAL A 36 -20.45 2.71 -6.30
N VAL A 37 -20.27 3.98 -6.67
CA VAL A 37 -21.11 5.06 -6.14
C VAL A 37 -22.48 4.87 -6.78
N ILE A 38 -23.38 4.19 -6.08
CA ILE A 38 -24.80 4.28 -6.41
C ILE A 38 -25.25 5.66 -5.93
N ASN A 39 -25.59 6.53 -6.88
CA ASN A 39 -26.26 7.79 -6.61
C ASN A 39 -27.58 7.52 -5.89
N GLN A 40 -27.62 7.74 -4.58
CA GLN A 40 -28.85 8.00 -3.85
C GLN A 40 -28.68 9.26 -3.02
N GLN A 41 -29.34 10.30 -3.55
CA GLN A 41 -29.82 11.55 -2.94
C GLN A 41 -29.07 12.08 -1.72
N SER A 42 -28.28 13.13 -1.96
CA SER A 42 -27.98 14.17 -0.96
C SER A 42 -29.29 14.76 -0.46
N GLN A 43 -29.84 14.22 0.63
CA GLN A 43 -30.73 15.02 1.46
C GLN A 43 -29.87 16.10 2.10
N LYS A 44 -30.03 17.31 1.59
CA LYS A 44 -29.51 18.54 2.19
C LYS A 44 -30.27 18.74 3.50
N ASP A 45 -29.80 18.09 4.55
CA ASP A 45 -30.29 18.34 5.89
C ASP A 45 -30.02 19.82 6.22
N THR A 46 -31.06 20.48 6.71
CA THR A 46 -31.01 21.80 7.33
C THR A 46 -29.87 21.89 8.36
N PRO A 47 -29.29 23.08 8.59
CA PRO A 47 -28.22 23.26 9.57
C PRO A 47 -28.77 22.98 10.97
N ASN A 48 -28.72 21.71 11.35
CA ASN A 48 -28.90 21.26 12.70
C ASN A 48 -27.48 21.10 13.24
N ASP A 49 -27.10 21.90 14.23
CA ASP A 49 -25.77 21.90 14.88
C ASP A 49 -25.50 20.61 15.69
N THR A 50 -26.18 19.52 15.37
CA THR A 50 -26.20 18.28 16.12
C THR A 50 -25.71 17.13 15.26
N VAL A 51 -24.97 16.23 15.89
CA VAL A 51 -24.47 15.01 15.25
C VAL A 51 -25.65 14.23 14.65
N PRO A 52 -25.54 13.72 13.41
CA PRO A 52 -26.65 13.02 12.78
C PRO A 52 -27.20 11.87 13.64
N VAL A 53 -28.52 11.70 13.66
CA VAL A 53 -29.18 10.70 14.51
C VAL A 53 -28.70 9.29 14.15
N TRP A 54 -28.58 8.96 12.87
CA TRP A 54 -28.07 7.66 12.41
C TRP A 54 -26.65 7.37 12.91
N PHE A 55 -25.83 8.40 13.13
CA PHE A 55 -24.46 8.26 13.65
C PHE A 55 -24.43 8.03 15.16
N SER A 56 -25.33 8.71 15.89
CA SER A 56 -25.39 8.65 17.36
C SER A 56 -26.19 7.45 17.89
N SER A 57 -27.23 7.00 17.19
CA SER A 57 -27.99 5.81 17.57
C SER A 57 -27.25 4.53 17.23
N GLY A 58 -26.53 4.51 16.10
CA GLY A 58 -25.81 3.34 15.60
C GLY A 58 -26.75 2.22 15.13
N GLN A 59 -26.39 1.57 14.03
CA GLN A 59 -27.07 0.35 13.57
C GLN A 59 -26.34 -0.87 14.13
N PRO A 60 -27.06 -1.82 14.77
CA PRO A 60 -26.46 -3.07 15.20
C PRO A 60 -26.13 -3.97 14.00
N ASN A 61 -25.08 -4.77 14.13
CA ASN A 61 -24.78 -5.82 13.16
C ASN A 61 -25.89 -6.89 13.16
N THR A 62 -26.15 -7.47 12.01
CA THR A 62 -27.04 -8.63 11.84
C THR A 62 -26.23 -9.82 11.31
N ASP A 63 -26.87 -10.98 11.18
CA ASP A 63 -26.21 -12.17 10.60
C ASP A 63 -25.77 -11.95 9.15
N GLN A 64 -26.46 -11.07 8.42
CA GLN A 64 -26.22 -10.81 6.99
C GLN A 64 -25.45 -9.52 6.73
N LEU A 65 -25.66 -8.49 7.55
CA LEU A 65 -25.17 -7.14 7.30
C LEU A 65 -24.33 -6.63 8.46
N LEU A 66 -23.21 -6.00 8.10
CA LEU A 66 -22.26 -5.42 9.03
C LEU A 66 -22.22 -3.91 8.83
N TYR A 67 -22.18 -3.18 9.94
CA TYR A 67 -22.20 -1.72 9.96
C TYR A 67 -20.98 -1.17 10.68
N GLY A 68 -20.52 -0.02 10.23
CA GLY A 68 -19.38 0.70 10.83
C GLY A 68 -19.57 2.20 10.75
N PHE A 69 -19.11 2.91 11.77
CA PHE A 69 -19.32 4.34 11.93
C PHE A 69 -17.99 5.06 12.17
N GLY A 70 -17.76 6.17 11.47
CA GLY A 70 -16.50 6.89 11.59
C GLY A 70 -16.64 8.39 11.42
N ALA A 71 -15.88 9.13 12.24
CA ALA A 71 -15.83 10.59 12.19
C ALA A 71 -14.38 11.11 12.05
N ALA A 72 -14.14 11.97 11.06
CA ALA A 72 -12.82 12.58 10.86
C ALA A 72 -12.89 13.89 10.05
N LYS A 73 -11.79 14.63 10.00
CA LYS A 73 -11.66 15.89 9.23
C LYS A 73 -11.65 15.72 7.71
N SER A 74 -11.71 14.49 7.21
CA SER A 74 -11.77 14.17 5.78
C SER A 74 -12.64 12.95 5.58
N LEU A 75 -13.39 12.90 4.49
CA LEU A 75 -14.24 11.77 4.12
C LEU A 75 -13.48 10.44 4.09
N GLU A 76 -12.27 10.42 3.51
CA GLU A 76 -11.43 9.22 3.43
C GLU A 76 -11.10 8.69 4.83
N LYS A 77 -10.59 9.56 5.71
CA LYS A 77 -10.26 9.16 7.08
C LYS A 77 -11.49 8.76 7.90
N ALA A 78 -12.64 9.39 7.67
CA ALA A 78 -13.89 9.03 8.32
C ALA A 78 -14.33 7.63 7.87
N THR A 79 -14.23 7.33 6.58
CA THR A 79 -14.50 6.00 6.01
C THR A 79 -13.55 4.96 6.57
N GLN A 80 -12.25 5.22 6.64
CA GLN A 80 -11.28 4.30 7.25
C GLN A 80 -11.62 3.99 8.72
N LYS A 81 -12.02 5.02 9.49
CA LYS A 81 -12.47 4.82 10.87
C LYS A 81 -13.76 4.00 10.94
N ALA A 82 -14.67 4.20 10.01
CA ALA A 82 -15.93 3.45 9.94
C ALA A 82 -15.66 1.96 9.67
N LEU A 83 -14.74 1.63 8.76
CA LEU A 83 -14.31 0.25 8.52
C LEU A 83 -13.62 -0.37 9.74
N ALA A 84 -12.80 0.41 10.46
CA ALA A 84 -12.17 -0.05 11.70
C ALA A 84 -13.21 -0.32 12.80
N ASP A 85 -14.22 0.55 12.96
CA ASP A 85 -15.34 0.37 13.89
C ASP A 85 -16.12 -0.91 13.59
N MET A 86 -16.42 -1.20 12.32
CA MET A 86 -17.11 -2.43 11.91
C MET A 86 -16.39 -3.68 12.43
N VAL A 87 -15.06 -3.71 12.29
CA VAL A 87 -14.24 -4.85 12.70
C VAL A 87 -14.07 -4.92 14.21
N GLN A 88 -13.94 -3.78 14.88
CA GLN A 88 -13.88 -3.73 16.34
C GLN A 88 -15.15 -4.30 16.96
N LYS A 89 -16.32 -3.94 16.42
CA LYS A 89 -17.62 -4.48 16.84
C LYS A 89 -17.68 -5.99 16.66
N LEU A 90 -17.20 -6.50 15.53
CA LEU A 90 -17.10 -7.93 15.29
C LEU A 90 -16.17 -8.63 16.27
N GLN A 91 -14.99 -8.06 16.54
CA GLN A 91 -14.04 -8.61 17.49
C GLN A 91 -14.62 -8.70 18.90
N VAL A 92 -15.37 -7.67 19.33
CA VAL A 92 -16.06 -7.69 20.63
C VAL A 92 -17.13 -8.78 20.66
N THR A 93 -17.97 -8.89 19.62
CA THR A 93 -18.99 -9.96 19.53
C THR A 93 -18.35 -11.35 19.54
N VAL A 94 -17.25 -11.55 18.81
CA VAL A 94 -16.51 -12.82 18.84
C VAL A 94 -15.95 -13.06 20.24
N SER A 95 -15.32 -12.07 20.88
CA SER A 95 -14.73 -12.24 22.22
C SER A 95 -15.77 -12.52 23.32
N THR A 96 -17.03 -12.08 23.14
CA THR A 96 -18.11 -12.33 24.10
C THR A 96 -18.85 -13.64 23.85
N THR A 97 -18.95 -14.10 22.59
CA THR A 97 -19.62 -15.35 22.20
C THR A 97 -18.67 -16.55 22.20
N THR A 98 -17.43 -16.32 21.82
CA THR A 98 -16.31 -17.23 22.03
C THR A 98 -15.54 -16.73 23.24
N ASN A 99 -15.68 -17.41 24.38
CA ASN A 99 -14.48 -17.55 25.19
C ASN A 99 -13.42 -18.04 24.20
N PHE A 100 -12.31 -17.32 23.98
CA PHE A 100 -11.15 -17.82 23.23
C PHE A 100 -10.51 -18.99 24.03
N THR A 101 -11.32 -19.95 24.46
CA THR A 101 -10.94 -21.23 25.00
C THR A 101 -10.37 -22.02 23.83
N ASN A 102 -9.03 -22.03 23.79
CA ASN A 102 -8.29 -23.18 23.31
C ASN A 102 -8.47 -23.51 21.81
N VAL A 103 -8.15 -22.54 20.93
CA VAL A 103 -7.49 -22.90 19.65
C VAL A 103 -6.05 -23.30 19.95
N THR A 104 -5.91 -24.35 20.76
CA THR A 104 -4.71 -25.13 21.05
C THR A 104 -4.67 -26.30 20.07
N THR A 105 -4.74 -25.98 18.78
CA THR A 105 -4.09 -26.83 17.79
C THR A 105 -2.64 -26.38 17.73
N ASN A 106 -1.71 -27.32 17.63
CA ASN A 106 -0.26 -27.19 17.89
C ASN A 106 0.52 -26.19 17.00
N ASP A 107 -0.15 -25.27 16.29
CA ASP A 107 0.46 -24.34 15.37
C ASP A 107 0.73 -22.98 16.02
N LYS A 108 1.99 -22.80 16.44
CA LYS A 108 2.54 -21.53 16.98
C LYS A 108 2.29 -20.31 16.08
N VAL A 109 2.04 -20.52 14.78
CA VAL A 109 1.86 -19.45 13.80
C VAL A 109 0.43 -18.89 13.81
N SER A 110 -0.59 -19.74 13.90
CA SER A 110 -1.99 -19.30 14.04
C SER A 110 -2.18 -18.52 15.34
N GLN A 111 -1.48 -18.91 16.41
CA GLN A 111 -1.44 -18.17 17.68
C GLN A 111 -0.85 -16.76 17.54
N LYS A 112 0.21 -16.57 16.74
CA LYS A 112 0.80 -15.26 16.47
C LYS A 112 -0.18 -14.34 15.73
N LEU A 113 -0.91 -14.86 14.75
CA LEU A 113 -1.90 -14.08 14.01
C LEU A 113 -3.06 -13.68 14.92
N THR A 114 -3.58 -14.60 15.73
CA THR A 114 -4.60 -14.32 16.75
C THR A 114 -4.14 -13.29 17.78
N GLN A 115 -2.90 -13.39 18.27
CA GLN A 115 -2.33 -12.39 19.17
C GLN A 115 -2.23 -11.01 18.48
N GLN A 116 -1.76 -10.95 17.24
CA GLN A 116 -1.68 -9.70 16.47
C GLN A 116 -3.06 -9.06 16.21
N ILE A 117 -4.12 -9.87 16.07
CA ILE A 117 -5.51 -9.40 16.01
C ILE A 117 -5.92 -8.74 17.32
N THR A 118 -5.51 -9.30 18.47
CA THR A 118 -5.85 -8.75 19.79
C THR A 118 -5.06 -7.50 20.20
N THR A 119 -3.84 -7.30 19.67
CA THR A 119 -2.90 -6.29 20.20
C THR A 119 -2.77 -5.01 19.38
N THR A 120 -3.41 -4.86 18.22
CA THR A 120 -3.02 -3.77 17.31
C THR A 120 -4.14 -3.16 16.47
N THR A 121 -4.10 -1.83 16.31
CA THR A 121 -4.79 -1.02 15.28
C THR A 121 -4.27 -1.32 13.87
N THR A 122 -4.17 -2.59 13.50
CA THR A 122 -3.58 -3.01 12.22
C THR A 122 -4.50 -2.59 11.09
N GLN A 123 -3.93 -2.33 9.91
CA GLN A 123 -4.69 -2.13 8.69
C GLN A 123 -5.63 -3.32 8.46
N ILE A 124 -6.90 -3.03 8.21
CA ILE A 124 -7.96 -4.02 7.99
C ILE A 124 -8.53 -3.83 6.59
N THR A 125 -8.71 -4.95 5.88
CA THR A 125 -9.28 -4.98 4.53
C THR A 125 -10.71 -5.47 4.63
N ILE A 126 -11.65 -4.64 4.19
CA ILE A 126 -13.05 -5.02 3.99
C ILE A 126 -13.39 -4.74 2.52
N PRO A 127 -13.45 -5.76 1.65
CA PRO A 127 -13.86 -5.57 0.27
C PRO A 127 -15.35 -5.21 0.17
N ASN A 128 -15.71 -4.49 -0.90
CA ASN A 128 -17.10 -4.27 -1.33
C ASN A 128 -18.04 -3.66 -0.27
N TYR A 129 -17.50 -2.80 0.59
CA TYR A 129 -18.34 -1.96 1.46
C TYR A 129 -19.05 -0.87 0.65
N LYS A 130 -20.16 -0.37 1.20
CA LYS A 130 -20.92 0.76 0.68
C LYS A 130 -20.98 1.84 1.75
N VAL A 131 -20.79 3.10 1.37
CA VAL A 131 -21.17 4.23 2.23
C VAL A 131 -22.67 4.41 2.08
N ILE A 132 -23.42 4.18 3.16
CA ILE A 132 -24.89 4.25 3.13
C ILE A 132 -25.41 5.56 3.71
N ASN A 133 -24.65 6.20 4.61
CA ASN A 133 -24.92 7.55 5.08
C ASN A 133 -23.62 8.37 5.16
N GLN A 134 -23.72 9.66 4.87
CA GLN A 134 -22.64 10.62 5.06
C GLN A 134 -23.20 11.99 5.43
N SER A 135 -22.48 12.73 6.27
CA SER A 135 -22.78 14.11 6.59
C SER A 135 -21.52 14.86 6.99
N GLU A 136 -21.50 16.18 6.83
CA GLU A 136 -20.42 17.05 7.30
C GLU A 136 -20.98 18.09 8.26
N LEU A 137 -20.43 18.14 9.47
CA LEU A 137 -20.76 19.14 10.49
C LEU A 137 -19.48 19.67 11.11
N ASN A 138 -19.31 20.99 11.14
CA ASN A 138 -18.13 21.64 11.74
C ASN A 138 -16.79 21.10 11.22
N GLN A 139 -16.67 20.91 9.90
CA GLN A 139 -15.48 20.34 9.23
C GLN A 139 -15.15 18.89 9.66
N ILE A 140 -16.12 18.18 10.22
CA ILE A 140 -16.03 16.77 10.56
C ILE A 140 -17.00 16.00 9.67
N PHE A 141 -16.45 15.08 8.88
CA PHE A 141 -17.21 14.10 8.13
C PHE A 141 -17.62 12.97 9.06
N TYR A 142 -18.90 12.65 9.04
CA TYR A 142 -19.52 11.49 9.67
C TYR A 142 -19.89 10.53 8.56
N VAL A 143 -19.53 9.25 8.71
CA VAL A 143 -19.73 8.21 7.70
C VAL A 143 -20.30 6.96 8.36
N GLU A 144 -21.29 6.37 7.70
CA GLU A 144 -21.75 5.01 7.96
C GLU A 144 -21.46 4.13 6.74
N VAL A 145 -20.83 3.00 7.00
CA VAL A 145 -20.56 1.97 6.00
C VAL A 145 -21.34 0.70 6.28
N GLN A 146 -21.72 0.00 5.22
CA GLN A 146 -22.40 -1.29 5.27
C GLN A 146 -21.69 -2.30 4.36
N THR A 147 -21.67 -3.57 4.76
CA THR A 147 -21.32 -4.67 3.85
C THR A 147 -22.13 -5.93 4.13
N ASN A 148 -22.24 -6.81 3.12
CA ASN A 148 -22.87 -8.12 3.26
C ASN A 148 -21.83 -9.15 3.71
N LYS A 149 -22.06 -9.78 4.86
CA LYS A 149 -21.10 -10.66 5.54
C LYS A 149 -20.63 -11.81 4.65
N GLU A 150 -21.56 -12.53 4.01
CA GLU A 150 -21.23 -13.69 3.17
C GLU A 150 -20.43 -13.28 1.93
N GLN A 151 -20.85 -12.19 1.28
CA GLN A 151 -20.14 -11.64 0.14
C GLN A 151 -18.72 -11.20 0.54
N THR A 152 -18.57 -10.48 1.66
CA THR A 152 -17.26 -10.09 2.20
C THR A 152 -16.36 -11.30 2.43
N ILE A 153 -16.86 -12.38 3.03
CA ILE A 153 -16.09 -13.61 3.26
C ILE A 153 -15.59 -14.19 1.94
N ASN A 154 -16.46 -14.29 0.94
CA ASN A 154 -16.11 -14.84 -0.37
C ASN A 154 -15.08 -13.97 -1.09
N ASP A 155 -15.21 -12.64 -1.00
CA ASP A 155 -14.28 -11.70 -1.61
C ASP A 155 -12.93 -11.68 -0.91
N LEU A 156 -12.90 -11.82 0.43
CA LEU A 156 -11.65 -11.98 1.19
C LEU A 156 -10.90 -13.23 0.74
N LYS A 157 -11.58 -14.38 0.61
CA LYS A 157 -10.95 -15.62 0.11
C LYS A 157 -10.36 -15.45 -1.28
N LYS A 158 -11.10 -14.81 -2.20
CA LYS A 158 -10.61 -14.51 -3.56
C LYS A 158 -9.41 -13.58 -3.52
N LEU A 159 -9.46 -12.52 -2.71
CA LEU A 159 -8.39 -11.54 -2.57
C LEU A 159 -7.10 -12.20 -2.03
N ILE A 160 -7.22 -13.03 -0.99
CA ILE A 160 -6.11 -13.79 -0.41
C ILE A 160 -5.47 -14.67 -1.49
N ASN A 161 -6.26 -15.51 -2.16
CA ASN A 161 -5.74 -16.42 -3.18
C ASN A 161 -5.11 -15.68 -4.37
N SER A 162 -5.72 -14.58 -4.82
CA SER A 162 -5.18 -13.76 -5.90
C SER A 162 -3.82 -13.17 -5.54
N ASN A 163 -3.69 -12.62 -4.32
CA ASN A 163 -2.43 -12.02 -3.87
C ASN A 163 -1.35 -13.07 -3.60
N ILE A 164 -1.72 -14.26 -3.11
CA ILE A 164 -0.80 -15.40 -2.98
C ILE A 164 -0.23 -15.77 -4.37
N ASN A 165 -1.11 -16.01 -5.34
CA ASN A 165 -0.71 -16.41 -6.69
C ASN A 165 0.17 -15.33 -7.35
N GLN A 166 -0.22 -14.06 -7.20
CA GLN A 166 0.57 -12.94 -7.73
C GLN A 166 1.95 -12.87 -7.07
N ALA A 167 2.04 -12.98 -5.74
CA ALA A 167 3.31 -12.96 -5.03
C ALA A 167 4.25 -14.09 -5.47
N GLN A 168 3.75 -15.32 -5.59
CA GLN A 168 4.52 -16.47 -6.07
C GLN A 168 5.00 -16.25 -7.51
N GLN A 169 4.11 -15.82 -8.42
CA GLN A 169 4.49 -15.52 -9.80
C GLN A 169 5.57 -14.44 -9.88
N LEU A 170 5.43 -13.35 -9.13
CA LEU A 170 6.44 -12.30 -9.09
C LEU A 170 7.79 -12.83 -8.61
N LEU A 171 7.83 -13.64 -7.54
CA LEU A 171 9.07 -14.21 -7.01
C LEU A 171 9.76 -15.15 -8.02
N THR A 172 9.00 -15.99 -8.74
CA THR A 172 9.57 -16.91 -9.73
C THR A 172 10.27 -16.22 -10.91
N THR A 173 9.87 -14.98 -11.23
CA THR A 173 10.43 -14.23 -12.38
C THR A 173 11.69 -13.42 -12.04
N THR A 174 12.16 -13.46 -10.79
CA THR A 174 13.29 -12.64 -10.31
C THR A 174 14.67 -13.15 -10.71
N ASN A 175 14.79 -14.45 -11.03
CA ASN A 175 16.08 -15.06 -11.37
C ASN A 175 16.70 -14.41 -12.61
N ASN A 176 17.99 -14.09 -12.53
CA ASN A 176 18.77 -13.44 -13.60
C ASN A 176 18.23 -12.07 -14.08
N LYS A 177 17.40 -11.40 -13.27
CA LYS A 177 16.95 -10.03 -13.54
C LYS A 177 17.85 -9.01 -12.85
N SER A 178 17.79 -7.77 -13.34
CA SER A 178 18.52 -6.64 -12.77
C SER A 178 18.16 -6.45 -11.29
N SER A 179 19.11 -5.94 -10.50
CA SER A 179 18.91 -5.63 -9.09
C SER A 179 17.75 -4.65 -8.91
N LEU A 180 17.58 -3.69 -9.82
CA LEU A 180 16.48 -2.74 -9.77
C LEU A 180 15.12 -3.40 -10.10
N TYR A 181 15.07 -4.36 -11.03
CA TYR A 181 13.86 -5.14 -11.24
C TYR A 181 13.51 -5.94 -9.98
N ARG A 182 14.50 -6.63 -9.39
CA ARG A 182 14.34 -7.41 -8.16
C ARG A 182 13.89 -6.54 -6.98
N PHE A 183 14.36 -5.30 -6.90
CA PHE A 183 13.95 -4.33 -5.89
C PHE A 183 12.50 -3.86 -6.07
N ALA A 184 12.05 -3.66 -7.31
CA ALA A 184 10.65 -3.35 -7.60
C ALA A 184 9.73 -4.53 -7.21
N ILE A 185 10.13 -5.75 -7.57
CA ILE A 185 9.41 -6.98 -7.21
C ILE A 185 9.32 -7.14 -5.69
N ALA A 186 10.41 -6.90 -4.96
CA ALA A 186 10.40 -7.00 -3.50
C ALA A 186 9.39 -6.05 -2.84
N GLN A 187 9.21 -4.84 -3.38
CA GLN A 187 8.20 -3.89 -2.92
C GLN A 187 6.78 -4.39 -3.21
N GLN A 188 6.51 -4.87 -4.43
CA GLN A 188 5.19 -5.41 -4.79
C GLN A 188 4.80 -6.63 -3.95
N VAL A 189 5.73 -7.57 -3.75
CA VAL A 189 5.49 -8.76 -2.92
C VAL A 189 5.25 -8.38 -1.46
N THR A 190 5.96 -7.37 -0.93
CA THR A 190 5.70 -6.84 0.42
C THR A 190 4.25 -6.34 0.55
N LYS A 191 3.72 -5.64 -0.47
CA LYS A 191 2.32 -5.20 -0.48
C LYS A 191 1.33 -6.35 -0.54
N ASN A 192 1.60 -7.37 -1.37
CA ASN A 192 0.77 -8.58 -1.42
C ASN A 192 0.71 -9.24 -0.04
N ILE A 193 1.84 -9.40 0.67
CA ILE A 193 1.90 -9.94 2.04
C ILE A 193 1.07 -9.10 3.01
N GLN A 194 1.16 -7.77 2.95
CA GLN A 194 0.36 -6.87 3.79
C GLN A 194 -1.15 -7.06 3.54
N LEU A 195 -1.57 -7.14 2.28
CA LEU A 195 -2.97 -7.37 1.90
C LEU A 195 -3.45 -8.75 2.31
N ILE A 196 -2.65 -9.80 2.14
CA ILE A 196 -2.96 -11.16 2.58
C ILE A 196 -3.15 -11.19 4.10
N ASN A 197 -2.20 -10.64 4.86
CA ASN A 197 -2.27 -10.59 6.32
C ASN A 197 -3.50 -9.84 6.81
N SER A 198 -3.74 -8.64 6.27
CA SER A 198 -4.92 -7.84 6.59
C SER A 198 -6.23 -8.60 6.31
N SER A 199 -6.30 -9.28 5.17
CA SER A 199 -7.50 -10.01 4.75
C SER A 199 -7.73 -11.30 5.54
N LEU A 200 -6.66 -12.04 5.86
CA LEU A 200 -6.74 -13.22 6.74
C LEU A 200 -7.24 -12.83 8.13
N ARG A 201 -6.79 -11.68 8.67
CA ARG A 201 -7.28 -11.17 9.96
C ARG A 201 -8.78 -10.89 9.92
N THR A 202 -9.25 -10.16 8.90
CA THR A 202 -10.69 -9.91 8.73
C THR A 202 -11.45 -11.23 8.60
N LEU A 203 -10.93 -12.18 7.83
CA LEU A 203 -11.58 -13.47 7.60
C LEU A 203 -11.74 -14.27 8.90
N ILE A 204 -10.70 -14.34 9.74
CA ILE A 204 -10.75 -15.04 11.04
C ILE A 204 -11.74 -14.38 11.97
N ILE A 205 -11.82 -13.04 11.97
CA ILE A 205 -12.82 -12.32 12.78
C ILE A 205 -14.25 -12.65 12.30
N LEU A 206 -14.46 -12.78 10.99
CA LEU A 206 -15.78 -13.09 10.41
C LEU A 206 -16.17 -14.56 10.52
N VAL A 207 -15.18 -15.46 10.48
CA VAL A 207 -15.31 -16.91 10.50
C VAL A 207 -14.21 -17.50 11.39
N PRO A 208 -14.39 -17.50 12.73
CA PRO A 208 -13.36 -17.95 13.68
C PRO A 208 -12.88 -19.38 13.46
N ASP A 209 -13.77 -20.28 13.01
CA ASP A 209 -13.46 -21.69 12.75
C ASP A 209 -12.89 -21.94 11.35
N SER A 210 -12.50 -20.89 10.62
CA SER A 210 -11.92 -21.05 9.29
C SER A 210 -10.54 -21.73 9.35
N ASN A 211 -10.37 -22.83 8.60
CA ASN A 211 -9.07 -23.44 8.42
C ASN A 211 -8.23 -22.60 7.43
N ILE A 212 -7.21 -21.93 7.96
CA ILE A 212 -6.30 -21.06 7.21
C ILE A 212 -4.87 -21.63 7.11
N ASN A 213 -4.65 -22.86 7.59
CA ASN A 213 -3.29 -23.39 7.78
C ASN A 213 -2.50 -23.42 6.47
N SER A 214 -3.14 -23.83 5.37
CA SER A 214 -2.51 -23.84 4.04
C SER A 214 -2.08 -22.43 3.58
N GLN A 215 -2.92 -21.42 3.82
CA GLN A 215 -2.60 -20.03 3.45
C GLN A 215 -1.43 -19.50 4.28
N ILE A 216 -1.35 -19.86 5.56
CA ILE A 216 -0.26 -19.47 6.45
C ILE A 216 1.06 -20.15 6.06
N GLU A 217 1.04 -21.44 5.72
CA GLU A 217 2.22 -22.15 5.24
C GLU A 217 2.79 -21.52 3.97
N ILE A 218 1.92 -21.23 2.99
CA ILE A 218 2.32 -20.58 1.75
C ILE A 218 2.85 -19.17 2.02
N LEU A 219 2.21 -18.41 2.92
CA LEU A 219 2.67 -17.07 3.28
C LEU A 219 4.07 -17.10 3.89
N ASN A 220 4.36 -18.06 4.77
CA ASN A 220 5.70 -18.24 5.34
C ASN A 220 6.76 -18.56 4.26
N GLN A 221 6.40 -19.34 3.24
CA GLN A 221 7.30 -19.61 2.11
C GLN A 221 7.58 -18.33 1.32
N ILE A 222 6.54 -17.56 0.99
CA ILE A 222 6.66 -16.27 0.30
C ILE A 222 7.54 -15.30 1.11
N ASP A 223 7.33 -15.20 2.43
CA ASP A 223 8.12 -14.35 3.32
C ASP A 223 9.61 -14.73 3.31
N ASN A 224 9.92 -16.03 3.36
CA ASN A 224 11.29 -16.53 3.33
C ASN A 224 11.98 -16.25 1.98
N GLU A 225 11.28 -16.49 0.86
CA GLU A 225 11.77 -16.17 -0.48
C GLU A 225 12.01 -14.67 -0.66
N LEU A 226 11.07 -13.84 -0.20
CA LEU A 226 11.22 -12.38 -0.21
C LEU A 226 12.41 -11.93 0.64
N LEU A 227 12.61 -12.50 1.82
CA LEU A 227 13.75 -12.16 2.67
C LEU A 227 15.08 -12.51 2.00
N ASN A 228 15.16 -13.67 1.34
CA ASN A 228 16.34 -14.05 0.57
C ASN A 228 16.57 -13.12 -0.62
N LEU A 229 15.51 -12.72 -1.33
CA LEU A 229 15.57 -11.72 -2.39
C LEU A 229 16.15 -10.40 -1.87
N LYS A 230 15.61 -9.87 -0.76
CA LYS A 230 16.04 -8.61 -0.13
C LYS A 230 17.49 -8.65 0.36
N ARG A 231 17.93 -9.76 0.95
CA ARG A 231 19.33 -9.95 1.37
C ARG A 231 20.31 -9.93 0.20
N GLY A 232 19.87 -10.38 -0.97
CA GLY A 232 20.65 -10.29 -2.21
C GLY A 232 20.74 -8.88 -2.80
N LEU A 233 20.00 -7.90 -2.28
CA LEU A 233 20.06 -6.50 -2.68
C LEU A 233 20.93 -5.73 -1.68
N GLN A 234 22.10 -5.28 -2.14
CA GLN A 234 23.05 -4.49 -1.38
C GLN A 234 22.91 -3.04 -1.81
N ILE A 235 22.33 -2.21 -0.94
CA ILE A 235 21.96 -0.84 -1.28
C ILE A 235 22.98 0.12 -0.67
N TYR A 236 23.58 0.95 -1.50
CA TYR A 236 24.30 2.14 -1.04
C TYR A 236 23.41 3.37 -1.21
N ILE A 237 23.40 4.25 -0.20
CA ILE A 237 22.64 5.49 -0.23
C ILE A 237 23.63 6.65 -0.20
N ASP A 238 23.64 7.45 -1.25
CA ASP A 238 24.43 8.68 -1.30
C ASP A 238 23.83 9.74 -0.36
N LYS A 239 24.59 10.05 0.69
CA LYS A 239 24.25 11.08 1.69
C LYS A 239 24.27 12.49 1.10
N GLN A 240 25.00 12.71 0.00
CA GLN A 240 25.14 14.04 -0.58
C GLN A 240 23.79 14.57 -1.08
N ASN A 241 23.51 15.84 -0.84
CA ASN A 241 22.30 16.55 -1.30
C ASN A 241 20.94 15.97 -0.81
N SER A 242 20.95 15.06 0.16
CA SER A 242 19.76 14.41 0.72
C SER A 242 18.94 15.31 1.67
N GLY A 243 19.47 16.48 2.04
CA GLY A 243 18.86 17.36 3.04
C GLY A 243 18.63 16.64 4.37
N PHE A 244 17.47 16.85 4.99
CA PHE A 244 17.07 16.19 6.24
C PHE A 244 16.34 14.85 6.01
N PHE A 245 16.30 14.33 4.77
CA PHE A 245 15.51 13.14 4.42
C PHE A 245 16.29 11.83 4.41
N TYR A 246 17.63 11.88 4.47
CA TYR A 246 18.50 10.71 4.45
C TYR A 246 18.11 9.66 5.50
N ASN A 247 18.04 10.07 6.77
CA ASN A 247 17.70 9.18 7.89
C ASN A 247 16.32 8.54 7.72
N SER A 248 15.38 9.24 7.08
CA SER A 248 14.03 8.70 6.82
C SER A 248 14.06 7.58 5.78
N LEU A 249 14.81 7.77 4.69
CA LEU A 249 15.01 6.75 3.66
C LEU A 249 15.79 5.55 4.21
N GLU A 250 16.87 5.80 4.95
CA GLU A 250 17.67 4.75 5.58
C GLU A 250 16.80 3.92 6.53
N LYS A 251 16.06 4.57 7.43
CA LYS A 251 15.13 3.90 8.34
C LYS A 251 14.07 3.09 7.58
N PHE A 252 13.49 3.65 6.51
CA PHE A 252 12.51 2.94 5.68
C PHE A 252 13.11 1.63 5.13
N LEU A 253 14.32 1.69 4.57
CA LEU A 253 14.98 0.52 3.99
C LEU A 253 15.33 -0.53 5.07
N GLN A 254 15.83 -0.09 6.23
CA GLN A 254 16.16 -0.99 7.35
C GLN A 254 14.93 -1.69 7.92
N VAL A 255 13.85 -0.94 8.19
CA VAL A 255 12.58 -1.50 8.71
C VAL A 255 11.97 -2.49 7.72
N ASN A 256 12.20 -2.29 6.42
CA ASN A 256 11.75 -3.19 5.37
C ASN A 256 12.72 -4.35 5.06
N ASN A 257 13.74 -4.58 5.91
CA ASN A 257 14.73 -5.66 5.83
C ASN A 257 15.63 -5.64 4.58
N TYR A 258 15.90 -4.47 4.02
CA TYR A 258 16.92 -4.32 2.98
C TYR A 258 18.33 -4.22 3.60
N THR A 259 19.33 -4.73 2.89
CA THR A 259 20.72 -4.61 3.33
C THR A 259 21.29 -3.30 2.83
N ILE A 260 21.78 -2.47 3.75
CA ILE A 260 22.44 -1.20 3.45
C ILE A 260 23.94 -1.37 3.67
N THR A 261 24.75 -0.85 2.75
CA THR A 261 26.22 -0.84 2.84
C THR A 261 26.74 0.59 2.76
N ASP A 262 27.78 0.89 3.54
CA ASP A 262 28.51 2.17 3.45
C ASP A 262 29.52 2.19 2.29
N LYS A 263 29.78 1.03 1.68
CA LYS A 263 30.75 0.84 0.59
C LYS A 263 30.04 0.73 -0.75
N LYS A 264 30.23 1.75 -1.59
CA LYS A 264 29.61 1.84 -2.93
C LYS A 264 30.01 0.67 -3.86
N ASP A 265 31.25 0.21 -3.77
CA ASP A 265 31.79 -0.91 -4.56
C ASP A 265 31.20 -2.28 -4.21
N LEU A 266 30.59 -2.42 -3.04
CA LEU A 266 29.88 -3.63 -2.62
C LEU A 266 28.38 -3.59 -2.90
N ALA A 267 27.86 -2.43 -3.35
CA ALA A 267 26.46 -2.27 -3.67
C ALA A 267 26.14 -2.84 -5.05
N ASN A 268 24.88 -3.23 -5.23
CA ASN A 268 24.30 -3.53 -6.53
C ASN A 268 23.13 -2.60 -6.88
N ILE A 269 22.76 -1.73 -5.94
CA ILE A 269 21.83 -0.61 -6.14
C ILE A 269 22.42 0.64 -5.48
N ASN A 270 22.52 1.71 -6.25
CA ASN A 270 22.91 3.03 -5.76
C ASN A 270 21.69 3.94 -5.71
N ILE A 271 21.36 4.46 -4.53
CA ILE A 271 20.25 5.41 -4.35
C ILE A 271 20.79 6.80 -4.05
N THR A 272 20.29 7.81 -4.74
CA THR A 272 20.58 9.22 -4.46
C THR A 272 19.29 9.99 -4.22
N LEU A 273 19.25 10.81 -3.17
CA LEU A 273 18.20 11.81 -2.97
C LEU A 273 18.71 13.18 -3.42
N LYS A 274 18.06 13.76 -4.42
CA LYS A 274 18.38 15.10 -4.92
C LYS A 274 17.33 16.10 -4.46
N LEU A 275 17.71 17.04 -3.60
CA LEU A 275 16.89 18.20 -3.29
C LEU A 275 16.77 19.09 -4.54
N LYS A 276 15.59 19.12 -5.16
CA LYS A 276 15.30 19.92 -6.37
C LYS A 276 14.78 21.30 -6.05
N TYR A 277 14.07 21.42 -4.93
CA TYR A 277 13.47 22.68 -4.48
C TYR A 277 13.38 22.69 -2.97
N TYR A 278 13.63 23.86 -2.38
CA TYR A 278 13.42 24.12 -0.96
C TYR A 278 13.04 25.58 -0.77
N ASP A 279 11.87 25.78 -0.16
CA ASP A 279 11.40 27.08 0.29
C ASP A 279 10.95 26.96 1.75
N ASN A 280 11.20 28.02 2.51
CA ASN A 280 10.73 28.15 3.87
C ASN A 280 10.20 29.55 4.12
N LYS A 281 9.06 29.63 4.78
CA LYS A 281 8.38 30.90 5.08
C LYS A 281 7.90 30.89 6.51
N PHE A 282 8.02 32.04 7.15
CA PHE A 282 7.38 32.29 8.45
C PHE A 282 6.21 33.23 8.24
N ASN A 283 4.98 32.70 8.26
CA ASN A 283 3.76 33.46 8.05
C ASN A 283 2.75 33.11 9.15
N SER A 284 2.01 34.10 9.65
CA SER A 284 0.89 33.88 10.58
C SER A 284 1.23 33.04 11.83
N ASN A 285 2.41 33.27 12.42
CA ASN A 285 2.97 32.51 13.56
C ASN A 285 3.22 31.01 13.27
N GLU A 286 3.37 30.64 12.01
CA GLU A 286 3.71 29.29 11.57
C GLU A 286 4.97 29.29 10.72
N TYR A 287 5.80 28.26 10.91
CA TYR A 287 6.92 27.99 10.02
C TYR A 287 6.49 26.94 8.99
N CYS A 288 6.49 27.33 7.72
CA CYS A 288 6.10 26.49 6.59
C CYS A 288 7.31 26.09 5.75
N ILE A 289 7.32 24.84 5.31
CA ILE A 289 8.34 24.25 4.43
C ILE A 289 7.65 23.68 3.20
N GLU A 290 8.16 24.03 2.03
CA GLU A 290 7.85 23.38 0.77
C GLU A 290 9.13 22.83 0.16
N THR A 291 9.16 21.52 -0.09
CA THR A 291 10.34 20.86 -0.66
C THR A 291 9.94 19.90 -1.78
N LYS A 292 10.83 19.76 -2.77
CA LYS A 292 10.75 18.73 -3.80
C LYS A 292 12.05 17.93 -3.79
N ILE A 293 11.93 16.62 -3.65
CA ILE A 293 13.05 15.68 -3.64
C ILE A 293 12.87 14.72 -4.81
N GLU A 294 13.95 14.37 -5.48
CA GLU A 294 13.98 13.30 -6.48
C GLU A 294 14.82 12.15 -5.95
N LEU A 295 14.18 11.01 -5.71
CA LEU A 295 14.85 9.76 -5.39
C LEU A 295 15.22 9.06 -6.69
N GLN A 296 16.50 8.80 -6.87
CA GLN A 296 17.03 8.11 -8.05
C GLN A 296 17.63 6.78 -7.60
N ALA A 297 17.16 5.67 -8.18
CA ALA A 297 17.76 4.36 -7.99
C ALA A 297 18.48 3.94 -9.28
N LEU A 298 19.74 3.58 -9.15
CA LEU A 298 20.62 3.12 -10.22
C LEU A 298 21.00 1.67 -9.98
N ASP A 299 20.83 0.83 -11.00
CA ASP A 299 21.39 -0.51 -11.05
C ASP A 299 22.83 -0.49 -11.56
N ASP A 300 23.78 -0.99 -10.78
CA ASP A 300 25.20 -0.92 -11.14
C ASP A 300 25.60 -1.81 -12.31
N SER A 301 24.84 -2.89 -12.54
CA SER A 301 25.14 -3.86 -13.61
C SER A 301 24.53 -3.45 -14.95
N SER A 302 23.35 -2.82 -14.93
CA SER A 302 22.61 -2.45 -16.14
C SER A 302 22.64 -0.95 -16.45
N ASN A 303 23.16 -0.12 -15.54
CA ASN A 303 23.07 1.34 -15.58
C ASN A 303 21.63 1.86 -15.72
N GLN A 304 20.64 1.06 -15.34
CA GLN A 304 19.24 1.46 -15.37
C GLN A 304 19.00 2.47 -14.24
N LEU A 305 18.61 3.69 -14.61
CA LEU A 305 18.22 4.76 -13.68
C LEU A 305 16.70 4.86 -13.63
N SER A 306 16.13 4.96 -12.44
CA SER A 306 14.70 5.22 -12.26
C SER A 306 14.50 6.33 -11.22
N PRO A 307 14.01 7.50 -11.65
CA PRO A 307 13.76 8.63 -10.76
C PRO A 307 12.27 8.76 -10.38
N LYS A 308 12.01 9.07 -9.10
CA LYS A 308 10.69 9.47 -8.60
C LYS A 308 10.75 10.74 -7.78
N GLN A 309 9.76 11.61 -8.00
CA GLN A 309 9.65 12.88 -7.29
C GLN A 309 8.66 12.82 -6.15
N TYR A 310 9.06 13.43 -5.04
CA TYR A 310 8.27 13.60 -3.83
C TYR A 310 8.13 15.08 -3.54
N THR A 311 6.90 15.53 -3.30
CA THR A 311 6.59 16.91 -2.91
C THR A 311 6.03 16.89 -1.50
N ILE A 312 6.65 17.66 -0.60
CA ILE A 312 6.21 17.79 0.80
C ILE A 312 5.93 19.27 1.07
N LYS A 313 4.74 19.53 1.61
CA LYS A 313 4.29 20.84 2.09
C LYS A 313 3.80 20.70 3.51
N VAL A 314 4.34 21.48 4.44
CA VAL A 314 3.96 21.40 5.85
C VAL A 314 4.17 22.72 6.57
N CYS A 315 3.34 22.99 7.58
CA CYS A 315 3.49 24.13 8.48
C CYS A 315 3.48 23.67 9.94
N SER A 316 4.17 24.40 10.81
CA SER A 316 4.14 24.16 12.25
C SER A 316 4.19 25.45 13.06
N LYS A 317 3.25 25.58 14.01
CA LYS A 317 3.24 26.64 15.05
C LYS A 317 4.36 26.48 16.07
N GLN A 318 4.94 25.28 16.18
CA GLN A 318 6.01 24.95 17.13
C GLN A 318 7.41 25.35 16.61
N GLY A 319 7.48 26.02 15.46
CA GLY A 319 8.71 26.51 14.86
C GLY A 319 9.33 25.58 13.82
N ARG A 320 10.51 25.96 13.36
CA ARG A 320 11.20 25.34 12.20
C ARG A 320 11.51 23.86 12.39
N LEU A 321 12.06 23.47 13.54
CA LEU A 321 12.44 22.07 13.79
C LEU A 321 11.23 21.15 13.74
N ALA A 322 10.13 21.53 14.39
CA ALA A 322 8.88 20.77 14.32
C ALA A 322 8.28 20.70 12.90
N ALA A 323 8.48 21.73 12.07
CA ALA A 323 8.10 21.68 10.66
C ALA A 323 8.98 20.70 9.85
N ILE A 324 10.29 20.65 10.15
CA ILE A 324 11.22 19.68 9.55
C ILE A 324 10.83 18.25 9.96
N ASP A 325 10.59 18.00 11.24
CA ASP A 325 10.21 16.67 11.75
C ASP A 325 8.94 16.16 11.04
N LYS A 326 7.91 17.00 10.95
CA LYS A 326 6.69 16.66 10.20
C LYS A 326 6.96 16.43 8.71
N ALA A 327 7.87 17.17 8.09
CA ALA A 327 8.23 16.96 6.69
C ALA A 327 8.90 15.58 6.48
N VAL A 328 9.77 15.18 7.41
CA VAL A 328 10.42 13.86 7.42
C VAL A 328 9.40 12.74 7.60
N GLU A 329 8.41 12.91 8.48
CA GLU A 329 7.31 11.97 8.68
C GLU A 329 6.43 11.82 7.44
N ILE A 330 6.07 12.94 6.80
CA ILE A 330 5.28 12.92 5.56
C ILE A 330 6.05 12.16 4.46
N PHE A 331 7.35 12.43 4.30
CA PHE A 331 8.16 11.71 3.33
C PHE A 331 8.21 10.20 3.63
N TYR A 332 8.39 9.80 4.90
CA TYR A 332 8.34 8.40 5.30
C TYR A 332 6.99 7.74 4.96
N SER A 333 5.88 8.43 5.21
CA SER A 333 4.54 7.96 4.84
C SER A 333 4.43 7.76 3.32
N GLN A 334 4.87 8.75 2.53
CA GLN A 334 4.87 8.66 1.07
C GLN A 334 5.69 7.47 0.55
N LEU A 335 6.79 7.10 1.22
CA LEU A 335 7.55 5.88 0.89
C LEU A 335 6.76 4.60 1.17
N ASN A 336 6.07 4.50 2.32
CA ASN A 336 5.26 3.33 2.66
C ASN A 336 4.05 3.16 1.72
N ASP A 337 3.43 4.26 1.31
CA ASP A 337 2.21 4.22 0.50
C ASP A 337 2.52 3.98 -0.99
N ALA A 338 3.74 4.31 -1.45
CA ALA A 338 4.15 4.20 -2.85
C ALA A 338 4.20 2.75 -3.36
N GLU A 339 3.73 2.50 -4.59
CA GLU A 339 3.86 1.20 -5.28
C GLU A 339 5.31 0.83 -5.57
N SER A 340 6.09 1.82 -5.98
CA SER A 340 7.55 1.81 -6.09
C SER A 340 8.08 3.11 -5.50
N ILE A 341 9.18 3.08 -4.73
CA ILE A 341 9.78 4.29 -4.17
C ILE A 341 10.64 5.10 -5.16
N TYR A 342 10.87 4.59 -6.36
CA TYR A 342 11.66 5.20 -7.43
C TYR A 342 10.98 5.06 -8.80
#